data_AF-A0A529M0A8-F1
#
_entry.id   AF-A0A529M0A8-F1
#
_cell.length_a   1.000
_cell.length_b   1.000
_cell.length_c   1.000
_cell.angle_alpha   90.00
_cell.angle_beta   90.00
_cell.angle_gamma   90.00
#
_symmetry.space_group_name_H-M   'P 1'
#
loop_
_entity.id
_entity.type
_entity.pdbx_description
1 polymer ?
#
loop_
_entity_poly.entity_id
_entity_poly.type
_entity_poly.pdbx_seq_one_letter_code
_entity_poly.pdbx_strand_id
1 'polypeptide(L)'
;LWGAHYLSHGTVGEAPDLPPVVELMALLKRWNVSTEAAERAEIWNSMLSIYTDQVFSIGTVNGTHQPVLASSRLRNLPDKALYGYDPTAYFGVYMMDTFWLGET
;
A
#
# COMPACT_ATOMS: atom_id res chain seq x y z
N LEU A 1 -2.38 0.94 20.54
CA LEU A 1 -1.22 0.65 19.64
C LEU A 1 -1.60 -0.47 18.66
N TRP A 2 -2.71 -0.32 17.92
CA TRP A 2 -3.39 -1.46 17.28
C TRP A 2 -2.65 -2.04 16.06
N GLY A 3 -2.03 -1.16 15.25
CA GLY A 3 -1.23 -1.61 14.09
C GLY A 3 0.00 -2.44 14.48
N ALA A 4 0.69 -2.04 15.55
CA ALA A 4 1.82 -2.82 16.08
C ALA A 4 1.36 -4.17 16.63
N HIS A 5 0.20 -4.23 17.30
CA HIS A 5 -0.39 -5.48 17.77
C HIS A 5 -0.72 -6.42 16.61
N TYR A 6 -1.25 -5.89 15.51
CA TYR A 6 -1.48 -6.69 14.31
C TYR A 6 -0.17 -7.22 13.69
N LEU A 7 0.81 -6.34 13.44
CA LEU A 7 2.09 -6.70 12.80
C LEU A 7 2.92 -7.68 13.62
N SER A 8 2.83 -7.60 14.95
CA SER A 8 3.59 -8.44 15.88
C SER A 8 2.86 -9.71 16.30
N HIS A 9 1.71 -10.02 15.68
CA HIS A 9 0.84 -11.15 16.06
C HIS A 9 0.46 -11.14 17.55
N GLY A 10 0.22 -9.96 18.11
CA GLY A 10 -0.23 -9.77 19.50
C GLY A 10 0.87 -9.72 20.55
N THR A 11 2.14 -9.73 20.15
CA THR A 11 3.27 -9.68 21.11
C THR A 11 3.61 -8.27 21.57
N VAL A 12 3.28 -7.25 20.77
CA VAL A 12 3.58 -5.83 21.07
C VAL A 12 2.33 -4.97 20.88
N GLY A 13 2.01 -4.14 21.86
CA GLY A 13 0.87 -3.21 21.79
C GLY A 13 -0.39 -3.78 22.43
N GLU A 14 -1.55 -3.38 21.91
CA GLU A 14 -2.86 -3.70 22.49
C GLU A 14 -3.84 -4.06 21.39
N ALA A 15 -4.73 -5.01 21.66
CA ALA A 15 -5.80 -5.38 20.76
C ALA A 15 -6.81 -4.22 20.61
N PRO A 16 -7.45 -4.05 19.44
CA PRO A 16 -8.52 -3.09 19.29
C PRO A 16 -9.74 -3.49 20.13
N ASP A 17 -10.26 -2.55 20.90
CA ASP A 17 -11.46 -2.65 21.73
C ASP A 17 -12.64 -1.83 21.16
N LEU A 18 -12.35 -0.86 20.28
CA LEU A 18 -13.33 -0.04 19.59
C LEU A 18 -14.08 -0.87 18.52
N PRO A 19 -15.43 -0.99 18.56
CA PRO A 19 -16.16 -1.90 17.68
C PRO A 19 -15.93 -1.67 16.17
N PRO A 20 -15.93 -0.42 15.65
CA PRO A 20 -15.56 -0.15 14.26
C PRO A 20 -14.18 -0.69 13.85
N VAL A 21 -13.21 -0.70 14.76
CA VAL A 21 -11.85 -1.19 14.47
C VAL A 21 -11.80 -2.71 14.51
N VAL A 22 -12.54 -3.34 15.42
CA VAL A 22 -12.73 -4.79 15.45
C VAL A 22 -13.36 -5.27 14.13
N GLU A 23 -14.35 -4.54 13.63
CA GLU A 23 -14.96 -4.81 12.32
C GLU A 23 -13.97 -4.66 11.18
N LEU A 24 -13.16 -3.59 11.15
CA LEU A 24 -12.08 -3.43 10.17
C LEU A 24 -11.11 -4.62 10.18
N MET A 25 -10.74 -5.14 11.35
CA MET A 25 -9.87 -6.32 11.46
C MET A 25 -10.53 -7.58 10.88
N ALA A 26 -11.83 -7.76 11.10
CA ALA A 26 -12.59 -8.88 10.55
C ALA A 26 -12.70 -8.79 9.01
N LEU A 27 -12.98 -7.58 8.49
CA LEU A 27 -13.03 -7.30 7.06
C LEU A 27 -11.67 -7.53 6.40
N LEU A 28 -10.57 -7.06 7.01
CA LEU A 28 -9.21 -7.29 6.52
C LEU A 28 -8.89 -8.79 6.43
N LYS A 29 -9.26 -9.58 7.45
CA LYS A 29 -9.08 -11.03 7.44
C LYS A 29 -9.84 -11.68 6.28
N ARG A 30 -11.09 -11.26 6.03
CA ARG A 30 -11.92 -11.76 4.92
C ARG A 30 -11.34 -11.35 3.56
N TRP A 31 -10.88 -10.11 3.44
CA TRP A 31 -10.25 -9.60 2.21
C TRP A 31 -8.99 -10.38 1.82
N ASN A 32 -8.17 -10.77 2.81
CA ASN A 32 -6.94 -11.53 2.58
C ASN A 32 -7.17 -12.95 2.06
N VAL A 33 -8.30 -13.59 2.41
CA VAL A 33 -8.60 -14.96 1.99
C VAL A 33 -9.53 -15.04 0.78
N SER A 34 -10.15 -13.93 0.38
CA SER A 34 -11.05 -13.87 -0.77
C SER A 34 -10.29 -14.05 -2.09
N THR A 35 -10.80 -14.92 -2.95
CA THR A 35 -10.25 -15.18 -4.29
C THR A 35 -10.97 -14.42 -5.40
N GLU A 36 -12.15 -13.88 -5.11
CA GLU A 36 -13.02 -13.24 -6.10
C GLU A 36 -12.82 -11.72 -6.12
N ALA A 37 -12.52 -11.16 -7.29
CA ALA A 37 -12.26 -9.73 -7.43
C ALA A 37 -13.46 -8.86 -7.01
N ALA A 38 -14.68 -9.30 -7.33
CA ALA A 38 -15.91 -8.60 -6.94
C ALA A 38 -16.10 -8.55 -5.42
N GLU A 39 -15.86 -9.68 -4.73
CA GLU A 39 -15.95 -9.76 -3.28
C GLU A 39 -14.87 -8.87 -2.61
N ARG A 40 -13.63 -8.92 -3.11
CA ARG A 40 -12.54 -8.07 -2.60
C ARG A 40 -12.88 -6.58 -2.73
N ALA A 41 -13.51 -6.18 -3.84
CA ALA A 41 -13.94 -4.81 -4.05
C ALA A 41 -15.07 -4.40 -3.09
N GLU A 42 -16.04 -5.28 -2.83
CA GLU A 42 -17.12 -5.03 -1.86
C GLU A 42 -16.54 -4.80 -0.46
N ILE A 43 -15.72 -5.73 0.03
CA ILE A 43 -15.09 -5.65 1.35
C ILE A 43 -14.25 -4.38 1.48
N TRP A 44 -13.51 -4.02 0.41
CA TRP A 44 -12.72 -2.79 0.37
C TRP A 44 -13.57 -1.54 0.55
N ASN A 45 -14.71 -1.45 -0.14
CA ASN A 45 -15.63 -0.33 0.01
C ASN A 45 -16.20 -0.24 1.44
N SER A 46 -16.52 -1.38 2.07
CA SER A 46 -16.96 -1.40 3.48
C SER A 46 -15.87 -0.87 4.42
N MET A 47 -14.62 -1.29 4.23
CA MET A 47 -13.50 -0.78 5.03
C MET A 47 -13.31 0.73 4.86
N LEU A 48 -13.41 1.23 3.61
CA LEU A 48 -13.31 2.67 3.34
C LEU A 48 -14.43 3.47 4.01
N SER A 49 -15.68 2.98 3.96
CA SER A 49 -16.82 3.65 4.60
C SER A 49 -16.59 3.82 6.11
N ILE A 50 -16.21 2.73 6.80
CA ILE A 50 -15.93 2.78 8.24
C ILE A 50 -14.78 3.75 8.54
N TYR A 51 -13.71 3.68 7.75
CA TYR A 51 -12.53 4.54 7.93
C TYR A 51 -12.89 6.03 7.79
N THR A 52 -13.71 6.39 6.80
CA THR A 52 -14.13 7.78 6.58
C THR A 52 -15.13 8.27 7.62
N ASP A 53 -16.04 7.40 8.09
CA ASP A 53 -17.03 7.77 9.10
C ASP A 53 -16.40 8.01 10.48
N GLN A 54 -15.36 7.26 10.82
CA GLN A 54 -14.68 7.35 12.12
C GLN A 54 -13.50 8.32 12.16
N VAL A 55 -13.00 8.76 11.00
CA VAL A 55 -11.92 9.77 10.88
C VAL A 55 -10.67 9.39 11.71
N PHE A 56 -10.22 8.14 11.60
CA PHE A 56 -9.06 7.65 12.37
C PHE A 56 -7.75 8.42 12.09
N SER A 57 -7.66 9.05 10.91
CA SER A 57 -6.61 10.01 10.61
C SER A 57 -7.12 11.07 9.64
N ILE A 58 -6.58 12.28 9.76
CA ILE A 58 -6.89 13.39 8.84
C ILE A 58 -5.72 13.53 7.87
N GLY A 59 -5.93 13.17 6.61
CA GLY A 59 -4.94 13.36 5.55
C GLY A 59 -4.83 14.84 5.19
N THR A 60 -3.64 15.43 5.32
CA THR A 60 -3.38 16.83 4.94
C THR A 60 -2.79 16.97 3.54
N VAL A 61 -1.99 15.98 3.11
CA VAL A 61 -1.33 15.94 1.80
C VAL A 61 -1.45 14.53 1.25
N ASN A 62 -1.79 14.39 -0.04
CA ASN A 62 -2.01 13.08 -0.68
C ASN A 62 -0.70 12.46 -1.22
N GLY A 63 0.33 13.27 -1.48
CA GLY A 63 1.62 12.81 -1.95
C GLY A 63 2.55 13.98 -2.30
N THR A 64 3.81 13.66 -2.59
CA THR A 64 4.80 14.60 -3.12
C THR A 64 5.40 14.04 -4.41
N HIS A 65 5.89 14.93 -5.28
CA HIS A 65 6.63 14.50 -6.46
C HIS A 65 7.94 13.83 -6.05
N GLN A 66 8.21 12.64 -6.60
CA GLN A 66 9.44 11.87 -6.39
C GLN A 66 10.28 11.90 -7.68
N PRO A 67 11.05 12.98 -7.94
CA PRO A 67 11.87 13.07 -9.15
C PRO A 67 13.05 12.09 -9.07
N VAL A 68 13.26 11.35 -10.16
CA VAL A 68 14.42 10.46 -10.33
C VAL A 68 15.25 11.01 -11.49
N LEU A 69 16.55 11.17 -11.26
CA LEU A 69 17.48 11.59 -12.30
C LEU A 69 18.02 10.34 -13.01
N ALA A 70 17.89 10.30 -14.33
CA ALA A 70 18.45 9.26 -15.17
C ALA A 70 19.29 9.88 -16.29
N SER A 71 20.25 9.11 -16.80
CA SER A 71 20.98 9.50 -18.01
C SER A 71 20.00 9.58 -19.19
N SER A 72 20.16 10.59 -20.06
CA SER A 72 19.41 10.68 -21.32
C SER A 72 19.66 9.48 -22.25
N ARG A 73 20.75 8.73 -22.01
CA ARG A 73 21.11 7.51 -22.74
C ARG A 73 20.45 6.26 -22.16
N LEU A 74 19.91 6.31 -20.94
CA LEU A 74 19.28 5.17 -20.32
C LEU A 74 17.94 4.89 -21.01
N ARG A 75 17.77 3.67 -21.49
CA ARG A 75 16.56 3.20 -22.17
C ARG A 75 15.82 2.19 -21.30
N ASN A 76 14.54 2.03 -21.59
CA ASN A 76 13.61 1.13 -20.90
C ASN A 76 13.25 1.52 -19.46
N LEU A 77 13.60 2.74 -19.05
CA LEU A 77 13.08 3.35 -17.83
C LEU A 77 11.74 4.05 -18.13
N PRO A 78 10.65 3.76 -17.40
CA PRO A 78 9.37 4.46 -17.57
C PRO A 78 9.44 5.93 -17.15
N ASP A 79 8.77 6.82 -17.90
CA ASP A 79 8.67 8.24 -17.56
C ASP A 79 7.89 8.50 -16.25
N LYS A 80 6.93 7.62 -15.94
CA LYS A 80 6.13 7.65 -14.71
C LYS A 80 6.05 6.26 -14.12
N ALA A 81 6.32 6.16 -12.83
CA ALA A 81 6.36 4.89 -12.11
C ALA A 81 5.89 5.06 -10.66
N LEU A 82 5.42 3.97 -10.05
CA LEU A 82 5.27 3.88 -8.60
C LEU A 82 6.64 3.94 -7.92
N TYR A 83 6.72 4.67 -6.82
CA TYR A 83 7.93 4.74 -6.00
C TYR A 83 7.58 4.41 -4.55
N GLY A 84 7.97 3.22 -4.11
CA GLY A 84 7.70 2.73 -2.76
C GLY A 84 8.65 1.59 -2.38
N TYR A 85 8.89 1.39 -1.09
CA TYR A 85 9.74 0.30 -0.63
C TYR A 85 9.00 -1.05 -0.66
N ASP A 86 7.84 -1.16 -0.01
CA ASP A 86 7.04 -2.37 0.04
C ASP A 86 5.73 -2.14 -0.73
N PRO A 87 5.35 -2.98 -1.71
CA PRO A 87 6.01 -4.20 -2.21
C PRO A 87 6.99 -3.94 -3.37
N THR A 88 7.23 -2.69 -3.76
CA THR A 88 7.85 -2.37 -5.05
C THR A 88 9.39 -2.40 -5.08
N ALA A 89 10.04 -2.50 -3.92
CA ALA A 89 11.48 -2.44 -3.70
C ALA A 89 12.15 -1.26 -4.43
N TYR A 90 11.53 -0.08 -4.33
CA TYR A 90 11.78 1.12 -5.15
C TYR A 90 11.66 0.85 -6.64
N PHE A 91 12.74 0.33 -7.23
CA PHE A 91 12.83 0.04 -8.65
C PHE A 91 12.69 -1.46 -8.97
N GLY A 92 12.61 -2.33 -7.96
CA GLY A 92 12.65 -3.79 -8.14
C GLY A 92 11.55 -4.33 -9.06
N VAL A 93 10.35 -3.74 -9.04
CA VAL A 93 9.24 -4.13 -9.93
C VAL A 93 9.42 -3.72 -11.39
N TYR A 94 10.42 -2.89 -11.71
CA TYR A 94 10.65 -2.40 -13.08
C TYR A 94 11.68 -3.21 -13.86
N MET A 95 12.06 -4.40 -13.38
CA MET A 95 13.02 -5.28 -14.06
C MET A 95 14.27 -4.51 -14.49
N MET A 96 15.01 -3.96 -13.51
CA MET A 96 16.17 -3.09 -13.78
C MET A 96 17.26 -3.75 -14.64
N ASP A 97 17.29 -5.09 -14.67
CA ASP A 97 18.12 -5.90 -15.54
C ASP A 97 17.80 -5.73 -17.03
N THR A 98 16.62 -5.22 -17.35
CA THR A 98 16.18 -4.89 -18.72
C THR A 98 16.51 -3.46 -19.13
N PHE A 99 17.16 -2.66 -18.28
CA PHE A 99 17.59 -1.32 -18.67
C PHE A 99 18.93 -1.38 -19.41
N TRP A 100 19.12 -0.51 -20.40
CA TRP A 100 20.40 -0.45 -21.14
C TRP A 100 20.79 0.99 -21.47
N LEU A 101 22.10 1.20 -21.63
CA LEU A 101 22.64 2.47 -22.12
C LEU A 101 22.71 2.42 -23.65
N GLY A 102 22.01 3.33 -24.31
CA GLY A 102 22.15 3.56 -25.74
C GLY A 102 23.44 4.32 -26.10
N GLU A 103 23.72 4.39 -27.40
CA GLU A 103 24.69 5.34 -27.95
C GLU A 103 24.15 6.77 -27.89
N THR A 104 25.06 7.73 -28.02
CA THR A 104 24.80 9.17 -27.82
C THR A 104 23.85 9.75 -28.85
#